data_AF-A0A1B1E4W6-F1
#
_entry.id   AF-A0A1B1E4W6-F1
#
_cell.length_a   1.000
_cell.length_b   1.000
_cell.length_c   1.000
_cell.angle_alpha   90.00
_cell.angle_beta   90.00
_cell.angle_gamma   90.00
#
_symmetry.space_group_name_H-M   'P 1'
#
loop_
_entity.id
_entity.type
_entity.pdbx_description
1 polymer ?
#
loop_
_entity_poly.entity_id
_entity_poly.type
_entity_poly.pdbx_seq_one_letter_code
_entity_poly.pdbx_strand_id
1 'polypeptide(L)'
;MYRTALLPLLTLLVYAALYFTQAVTRQSNLFLTPVCNKVETHKTNYGSPISVNRWTPWRKTTRRIPRRNANVIYNRVKDSHVVKEGESDTIEMNGVVDQCLANTNFVVRIPNGETFLCFISGKLRINKVKINLGDMVKIQIHKLNFEKRRGKIVFRYLQHAALGGKKW
;
A
#
# COMPACT_ATOMS: atom_id res chain seq x y z
N MET A 1 -27.91 60.29 35.39
CA MET A 1 -26.68 60.80 34.74
C MET A 1 -25.68 59.66 34.41
N TYR A 2 -26.15 58.50 33.94
CA TYR A 2 -25.31 57.31 33.66
C TYR A 2 -25.39 56.85 32.19
N ARG A 3 -26.17 57.55 31.34
CA ARG A 3 -26.40 57.17 29.94
C ARG A 3 -25.21 57.44 29.01
N THR A 4 -24.31 58.36 29.35
CA THR A 4 -23.14 58.71 28.50
C THR A 4 -21.84 58.02 28.93
N ALA A 5 -21.79 57.41 30.12
CA ALA A 5 -20.60 56.74 30.65
C ALA A 5 -20.51 55.24 30.31
N LEU A 6 -21.60 54.63 29.83
CA LEU A 6 -21.64 53.20 29.47
C LEU A 6 -21.02 52.90 28.11
N LEU A 7 -21.09 53.85 27.17
CA LEU A 7 -20.51 53.71 25.82
C LEU A 7 -18.98 53.52 25.82
N PRO A 8 -18.16 54.30 26.55
CA PRO A 8 -16.70 54.12 26.55
C PRO A 8 -16.25 52.84 27.28
N LEU A 9 -17.03 52.37 28.27
CA LEU A 9 -16.77 51.09 28.93
C LEU A 9 -17.04 49.92 28.00
N LEU A 10 -18.11 49.99 27.21
CA LEU A 10 -18.46 48.94 26.26
C LEU A 10 -17.47 48.89 25.08
N THR A 11 -16.98 50.03 24.61
CA THR A 11 -15.92 50.07 23.58
C THR A 11 -14.59 49.53 24.08
N LEU A 12 -14.18 49.84 25.32
CA LEU A 12 -12.99 49.25 25.95
C LEU A 12 -13.14 47.73 26.13
N LEU A 13 -14.32 47.25 26.52
CA LEU A 13 -14.59 45.83 26.72
C LEU A 13 -14.57 45.06 25.39
N VAL A 14 -15.17 45.62 24.33
CA VAL A 14 -15.11 45.04 22.97
C VAL A 14 -13.68 45.05 22.41
N TYR A 15 -12.91 46.12 22.63
CA TYR A 15 -11.51 46.21 22.22
C TYR A 15 -10.63 45.17 22.95
N ALA A 16 -10.84 44.96 24.25
CA ALA A 16 -10.16 43.92 25.02
C ALA A 16 -10.51 42.50 24.53
N ALA A 17 -11.77 42.25 24.16
CA ALA A 17 -12.20 40.96 23.61
C ALA A 17 -11.59 40.67 22.22
N LEU A 18 -11.47 41.68 21.36
CA LEU A 18 -10.80 41.56 20.06
C LEU A 18 -9.28 41.33 20.20
N TYR A 19 -8.63 41.98 21.17
CA TYR A 19 -7.22 41.70 21.47
C TYR A 19 -7.00 40.31 22.05
N PHE A 20 -7.92 39.82 22.90
CA PHE A 20 -7.82 38.49 23.49
C PHE A 20 -7.97 37.36 22.44
N THR A 21 -8.86 37.53 21.47
CA THR A 21 -9.02 36.56 20.36
C THR A 21 -7.81 36.51 19.42
N GLN A 22 -7.10 37.62 19.20
CA GLN A 22 -5.82 37.63 18.48
C GLN A 22 -4.68 36.96 19.26
N ALA A 23 -4.68 37.06 20.59
CA ALA A 23 -3.69 36.39 21.42
C ALA A 23 -3.85 34.85 21.38
N VAL A 24 -5.09 34.35 21.31
CA VAL A 24 -5.39 32.91 21.22
C VAL A 24 -5.13 32.33 19.82
N THR A 25 -5.24 33.14 18.76
CA THR A 25 -4.89 32.74 17.37
C THR A 25 -3.39 32.83 17.06
N ARG A 26 -2.57 33.43 17.94
CA ARG A 26 -1.10 33.44 17.80
C ARG A 26 -0.41 32.18 18.34
N GLN A 27 -1.13 31.26 18.98
CA GLN A 27 -0.59 29.98 19.48
C GLN A 27 -0.91 28.77 18.58
N SER A 28 -1.79 28.88 17.58
CA SER A 28 -2.19 27.74 16.75
C SER A 28 -1.24 27.40 15.59
N ASN A 29 -0.09 28.08 15.46
CA ASN A 29 0.95 27.74 14.48
C ASN A 29 2.18 27.02 15.08
N LEU A 30 2.07 26.50 16.32
CA LEU A 30 3.11 25.62 16.91
C LEU A 30 2.87 24.12 16.66
N PHE A 31 1.98 23.78 15.73
CA PHE A 31 1.77 22.39 15.27
C PHE A 31 2.11 22.23 13.79
N LEU A 32 3.29 22.68 13.38
CA LEU A 32 4.10 21.84 12.50
C LEU A 32 4.89 20.96 13.45
N THR A 33 4.35 19.78 13.78
CA THR A 33 5.25 18.70 14.15
C THR A 33 6.26 18.62 13.00
N PRO A 34 7.58 18.62 13.24
CA PRO A 34 8.38 17.83 12.34
C PRO A 34 7.77 16.44 12.48
N VAL A 35 6.98 16.02 11.48
CA VAL A 35 6.98 14.62 11.10
C VAL A 35 8.43 14.36 10.76
N CYS A 36 9.21 14.09 11.81
CA CYS A 36 10.44 13.37 11.71
C CYS A 36 9.95 12.03 11.21
N ASN A 37 9.81 11.93 9.88
CA ASN A 37 9.94 10.68 9.17
C ASN A 37 11.34 10.23 9.53
N LYS A 38 11.47 9.67 10.72
CA LYS A 38 12.34 8.54 10.95
C LYS A 38 11.77 7.53 9.99
N VAL A 39 12.27 7.60 8.75
CA VAL A 39 12.32 6.45 7.89
C VAL A 39 13.06 5.47 8.78
N GLU A 40 12.30 4.65 9.49
CA GLU A 40 12.75 3.34 9.85
C GLU A 40 13.12 2.74 8.52
N THR A 41 14.38 2.94 8.16
CA THR A 41 15.04 2.10 7.20
C THR A 41 15.04 0.74 7.88
N HIS A 42 13.90 0.04 7.78
CA HIS A 42 13.96 -1.38 7.55
C HIS A 42 15.01 -1.50 6.47
N LYS A 43 16.17 -2.05 6.85
CA LYS A 43 17.30 -2.29 5.96
C LYS A 43 16.78 -3.20 4.88
N THR A 44 16.18 -2.61 3.85
CA THR A 44 15.94 -3.32 2.62
C THR A 44 17.34 -3.52 2.04
N ASN A 45 17.66 -4.77 1.76
CA ASN A 45 18.88 -5.17 1.07
C ASN A 45 18.84 -4.71 -0.40
N TYR A 46 18.49 -3.46 -0.66
CA TYR A 46 18.73 -2.80 -1.94
C TYR A 46 19.97 -1.95 -1.77
N GLY A 47 20.99 -2.27 -2.58
CA GLY A 47 22.35 -1.79 -2.44
C GLY A 47 22.46 -0.27 -2.22
N SER A 48 23.48 0.08 -1.43
CA SER A 48 23.87 1.46 -1.14
C SER A 48 23.93 2.31 -2.41
N PRO A 49 23.52 3.60 -2.38
CA PRO A 49 23.80 4.49 -3.49
C PRO A 49 25.32 4.62 -3.58
N ILE A 50 25.87 4.16 -4.70
CA ILE A 50 27.28 4.34 -5.03
C ILE A 50 27.51 5.85 -5.08
N SER A 51 28.17 6.39 -4.05
CA SER A 51 28.70 7.74 -4.08
C SER A 51 29.80 7.79 -5.14
N VAL A 52 29.44 8.18 -6.35
CA VAL A 52 30.39 8.47 -7.42
C VAL A 52 31.08 9.79 -7.09
N ASN A 53 32.06 9.71 -6.21
CA ASN A 53 32.96 10.80 -5.95
C ASN A 53 34.38 10.36 -6.32
N ARG A 54 34.91 11.05 -7.33
CA ARG A 54 36.27 11.63 -7.30
C ARG A 54 37.39 10.75 -7.89
N TRP A 55 37.79 11.14 -9.10
CA TRP A 55 39.12 11.04 -9.72
C TRP A 55 40.16 10.21 -8.93
N THR A 56 40.37 8.97 -9.36
CA THR A 56 41.58 8.21 -9.04
C THR A 56 42.38 8.01 -10.34
N PRO A 57 43.68 8.36 -10.36
CA PRO A 57 44.48 8.23 -11.57
C PRO A 57 44.72 6.75 -11.88
N TRP A 58 44.84 6.47 -13.17
CA TRP A 58 44.91 5.16 -13.79
C TRP A 58 46.15 4.35 -13.35
N ARG A 59 46.16 3.81 -12.12
CA ARG A 59 47.15 2.82 -11.68
C ARG A 59 46.58 1.42 -11.86
N LYS A 60 47.09 0.72 -12.88
CA LYS A 60 46.93 -0.72 -13.08
C LYS A 60 47.61 -1.47 -11.94
N THR A 61 46.91 -1.65 -10.83
CA THR A 61 47.25 -2.69 -9.85
C THR A 61 46.04 -3.58 -9.73
N THR A 62 45.97 -4.58 -10.60
CA THR A 62 45.00 -5.66 -10.53
C THR A 62 45.31 -6.52 -9.30
N ARG A 63 45.14 -5.98 -8.09
CA ARG A 63 44.96 -6.84 -6.92
C ARG A 63 43.64 -7.56 -7.17
N ARG A 64 43.70 -8.82 -7.58
CA ARG A 64 42.53 -9.70 -7.67
C ARG A 64 41.82 -9.60 -6.32
N ILE A 65 40.73 -8.84 -6.27
CA ILE A 65 39.82 -8.87 -5.14
C ILE A 65 39.41 -10.34 -5.05
N PRO A 66 39.69 -11.06 -3.95
CA PRO A 66 39.25 -12.43 -3.82
C PRO A 66 37.74 -12.38 -4.05
N ARG A 67 37.24 -13.17 -5.00
CA ARG A 67 35.81 -13.32 -5.25
C ARG A 67 35.20 -13.78 -3.92
N ARG A 68 34.78 -12.84 -3.08
CA ARG A 68 34.04 -13.12 -1.86
C ARG A 68 32.83 -13.90 -2.34
N ASN A 69 32.81 -15.17 -1.97
CA ASN A 69 31.84 -16.15 -2.44
C ASN A 69 30.44 -15.60 -2.18
N ALA A 70 29.74 -15.20 -3.26
CA ALA A 70 28.40 -14.60 -3.20
C ALA A 70 27.40 -15.51 -2.47
N ASN A 71 27.72 -16.81 -2.41
CA ASN A 71 26.90 -17.85 -1.79
C ASN A 71 26.79 -17.67 -0.26
N VAL A 72 27.68 -16.90 0.40
CA VAL A 72 27.61 -16.63 1.85
C VAL A 72 26.49 -15.63 2.19
N ILE A 73 26.17 -14.69 1.28
CA ILE A 73 25.11 -13.70 1.49
C ILE A 73 23.73 -14.35 1.29
N TYR A 74 23.61 -15.25 0.30
CA TYR A 74 22.34 -15.93 -0.01
C TYR A 74 21.87 -16.89 1.09
N ASN A 75 22.79 -17.56 1.79
CA ASN A 75 22.41 -18.56 2.78
C ASN A 75 21.95 -17.94 4.12
N ARG A 76 22.47 -16.78 4.54
CA ARG A 76 22.12 -16.18 5.84
C ARG A 76 20.71 -15.58 5.92
N VAL A 77 20.17 -15.10 4.79
CA VAL A 77 18.79 -14.57 4.69
C VAL A 77 17.77 -15.70 4.67
N LYS A 78 18.16 -16.90 4.23
CA LYS A 78 17.26 -18.05 4.13
C LYS A 78 16.89 -18.63 5.50
N ASP A 79 17.80 -18.53 6.47
CA ASP A 79 17.63 -19.12 7.80
C ASP A 79 16.90 -18.20 8.80
N SER A 80 16.76 -16.90 8.49
CA SER A 80 16.12 -15.92 9.38
C SER A 80 14.60 -15.79 9.17
N HIS A 81 14.09 -16.30 8.05
CA HIS A 81 12.67 -16.52 7.82
C HIS A 81 12.37 -18.02 7.86
N VAL A 82 12.56 -18.64 9.02
CA VAL A 82 11.78 -19.85 9.33
C VAL A 82 10.32 -19.41 9.32
N VAL A 83 9.64 -19.65 8.20
CA VAL A 83 8.20 -19.45 8.06
C VAL A 83 7.57 -20.30 9.15
N LYS A 84 7.11 -19.67 10.23
CA LYS A 84 6.15 -20.30 11.13
C LYS A 84 5.02 -20.76 10.22
N GLU A 85 4.74 -22.05 10.21
CA GLU A 85 3.50 -22.63 9.68
C GLU A 85 2.35 -22.10 10.55
N GLY A 86 2.06 -20.82 10.41
CA GLY A 86 0.89 -20.16 10.95
C GLY A 86 -0.23 -20.46 9.98
N GLU A 87 -1.09 -21.38 10.39
CA GLU A 87 -2.43 -21.62 9.90
C GLU A 87 -2.92 -20.50 8.97
N SER A 88 -2.94 -20.79 7.67
CA SER A 88 -3.02 -19.79 6.61
C SER A 88 -4.17 -18.81 6.84
N ASP A 89 -3.84 -17.55 7.13
CA ASP A 89 -4.78 -16.49 7.52
C ASP A 89 -5.62 -15.94 6.36
N THR A 90 -5.76 -16.75 5.30
CA THR A 90 -6.38 -16.40 4.03
C THR A 90 -7.44 -17.44 3.67
N ILE A 91 -8.63 -16.96 3.34
CA ILE A 91 -9.78 -17.75 2.91
C ILE A 91 -9.80 -17.76 1.38
N GLU A 92 -9.96 -18.93 0.77
CA GLU A 92 -10.07 -19.08 -0.69
C GLU A 92 -11.52 -19.30 -1.10
N MET A 93 -11.97 -18.58 -2.12
CA MET A 93 -13.34 -18.69 -2.64
C MET A 93 -13.35 -18.59 -4.15
N ASN A 94 -14.34 -19.22 -4.79
CA ASN A 94 -14.55 -19.11 -6.23
C ASN A 94 -15.63 -18.07 -6.52
N GLY A 95 -15.50 -17.35 -7.64
CA GLY A 95 -16.48 -16.36 -8.05
C GLY A 95 -16.42 -16.06 -9.54
N VAL A 96 -17.37 -15.26 -10.01
CA VAL A 96 -17.48 -14.81 -11.40
C VAL A 96 -17.26 -13.31 -11.46
N VAL A 97 -16.44 -12.85 -12.40
CA VAL A 97 -16.18 -11.42 -12.61
C VAL A 97 -17.43 -10.74 -13.16
N ASP A 98 -18.00 -9.81 -12.40
CA ASP A 98 -19.22 -9.08 -12.76
C ASP A 98 -18.90 -7.78 -13.48
N GLN A 99 -17.90 -7.02 -13.01
CA GLN A 99 -17.50 -5.73 -13.58
C GLN A 99 -15.98 -5.53 -13.58
N CYS A 100 -15.48 -4.83 -14.58
CA CYS A 100 -14.07 -4.42 -14.71
C CYS A 100 -13.97 -2.92 -14.44
N LEU A 101 -13.26 -2.54 -13.37
CA LEU A 101 -13.03 -1.16 -13.00
C LEU A 101 -11.65 -0.68 -13.48
N ALA A 102 -11.44 0.64 -13.45
CA ALA A 102 -10.12 1.23 -13.65
C ALA A 102 -9.10 0.68 -12.64
N ASN A 103 -7.81 0.83 -12.95
CA ASN A 103 -6.69 0.39 -12.12
C ASN A 103 -6.60 -1.12 -11.89
N THR A 104 -7.06 -1.95 -12.84
CA THR A 104 -7.02 -3.43 -12.75
C THR A 104 -7.73 -3.98 -11.51
N ASN A 105 -8.81 -3.30 -11.11
CA ASN A 105 -9.73 -3.75 -10.08
C ASN A 105 -10.94 -4.39 -10.73
N PHE A 106 -11.49 -5.41 -10.07
CA PHE A 106 -12.61 -6.20 -10.58
C PHE A 106 -13.62 -6.37 -9.47
N VAL A 107 -14.90 -6.24 -9.81
CA VAL A 107 -16.00 -6.63 -8.94
C VAL A 107 -16.29 -8.10 -9.24
N VAL A 108 -16.12 -8.96 -8.24
CA VAL A 108 -16.33 -10.40 -8.38
C VAL A 108 -17.51 -10.82 -7.52
N ARG A 109 -18.48 -11.49 -8.13
CA ARG A 109 -19.66 -12.04 -7.45
C ARG A 109 -19.38 -13.47 -7.00
N ILE A 110 -19.56 -13.72 -5.72
CA ILE A 110 -19.48 -15.05 -5.10
C ILE A 110 -20.84 -15.75 -5.27
N PRO A 111 -20.92 -17.10 -5.30
CA PRO A 111 -22.18 -17.85 -5.33
C PRO A 111 -23.19 -17.44 -4.25
N ASN A 112 -22.71 -16.91 -3.12
CA ASN A 112 -23.56 -16.41 -2.03
C ASN A 112 -24.30 -15.11 -2.38
N GLY A 113 -24.07 -14.53 -3.57
CA GLY A 113 -24.69 -13.28 -4.03
C GLY A 113 -23.93 -12.01 -3.62
N GLU A 114 -22.99 -12.11 -2.68
CA GLU A 114 -22.13 -10.99 -2.31
C GLU A 114 -21.08 -10.66 -3.38
N THR A 115 -20.67 -9.40 -3.41
CA THR A 115 -19.66 -8.89 -4.33
C THR A 115 -18.42 -8.40 -3.59
N PHE A 116 -17.25 -8.70 -4.16
CA PHE A 116 -15.95 -8.32 -3.61
C PHE A 116 -15.17 -7.48 -4.61
N LEU A 117 -14.53 -6.43 -4.11
CA LEU A 117 -13.60 -5.62 -4.88
C LEU A 117 -12.21 -6.29 -4.84
N CYS A 118 -11.76 -6.80 -5.97
CA CYS A 118 -10.55 -7.60 -6.06
C CYS A 118 -9.53 -7.03 -7.04
N PHE A 119 -8.25 -7.13 -6.69
CA PHE A 119 -7.14 -6.77 -7.58
C PHE A 119 -6.41 -8.02 -8.08
N ILE A 120 -5.71 -7.89 -9.21
CA ILE A 120 -4.92 -8.98 -9.82
C ILE A 120 -3.66 -9.25 -8.98
N SER A 121 -3.41 -10.53 -8.65
CA SER A 121 -2.15 -10.94 -8.02
C SER A 121 -0.93 -10.67 -8.92
N GLY A 122 0.23 -10.46 -8.30
CA GLY A 122 1.49 -10.25 -9.04
C GLY A 122 1.80 -11.39 -10.02
N LYS A 123 1.52 -12.64 -9.63
CA LYS A 123 1.73 -13.82 -10.48
C LYS A 123 0.94 -13.72 -11.80
N LEU A 124 -0.31 -13.29 -11.74
CA LEU A 124 -1.13 -13.09 -12.94
C LEU A 124 -0.63 -11.92 -13.81
N ARG A 125 -0.14 -10.83 -13.18
CA ARG A 125 0.46 -9.70 -13.91
C ARG A 125 1.70 -10.11 -14.69
N ILE A 126 2.60 -10.88 -14.05
CA ILE A 126 3.82 -11.39 -14.69
C ILE A 126 3.46 -12.32 -15.85
N ASN A 127 2.48 -13.20 -15.65
CA ASN A 127 2.01 -14.14 -16.66
C ASN A 127 1.11 -13.48 -17.72
N LYS A 128 0.93 -12.15 -17.67
CA LYS A 128 0.10 -11.36 -18.60
C LYS A 128 -1.30 -11.94 -18.81
N VAL A 129 -1.87 -12.54 -17.75
CA VAL A 129 -3.23 -13.09 -17.80
C VAL A 129 -4.23 -11.93 -17.85
N LYS A 130 -4.98 -11.86 -18.94
CA LYS A 130 -6.10 -10.92 -19.08
C LYS A 130 -7.35 -11.53 -18.45
N ILE A 131 -8.04 -10.72 -17.65
CA ILE A 131 -9.31 -11.07 -17.01
C ILE A 131 -10.39 -10.23 -17.68
N ASN A 132 -11.44 -10.88 -18.15
CA ASN A 132 -12.59 -10.26 -18.79
C ASN A 132 -13.85 -10.44 -17.93
N LEU A 133 -14.92 -9.75 -18.31
CA LEU A 133 -16.25 -9.92 -17.72
C LEU A 133 -16.75 -11.35 -17.92
N GLY A 134 -17.34 -11.95 -16.89
CA GLY A 134 -17.87 -13.31 -16.91
C GLY A 134 -16.83 -14.43 -16.73
N ASP A 135 -15.55 -14.10 -16.54
CA ASP A 135 -14.54 -15.11 -16.23
C ASP A 135 -14.77 -15.73 -14.85
N MET A 136 -14.58 -17.04 -14.75
CA MET A 136 -14.51 -17.74 -13.47
C MET A 136 -13.11 -17.57 -12.87
N VAL A 137 -13.05 -17.09 -11.64
CA VAL A 137 -11.81 -16.76 -10.95
C VAL A 137 -11.80 -17.30 -9.53
N LYS A 138 -10.59 -17.60 -9.04
CA LYS A 138 -10.33 -17.94 -7.64
C LYS A 138 -9.79 -16.71 -6.91
N ILE A 139 -10.45 -16.36 -5.82
CA ILE A 139 -10.14 -15.22 -4.98
C ILE A 139 -9.55 -15.72 -3.66
N GLN A 140 -8.56 -15.00 -3.16
CA GLN A 140 -8.06 -15.08 -1.79
C GLN A 140 -8.47 -13.83 -1.02
N ILE A 141 -9.09 -14.02 0.14
CA ILE A 141 -9.52 -12.95 1.05
C ILE A 141 -8.77 -13.14 2.36
N HIS A 142 -8.11 -12.09 2.84
CA HIS A 142 -7.51 -12.12 4.17
C HIS A 142 -8.60 -11.93 5.23
N LYS A 143 -8.52 -12.60 6.38
CA LYS A 143 -9.57 -12.51 7.43
C LYS A 143 -9.89 -11.05 7.81
N LEU A 144 -8.87 -10.21 7.99
CA LEU A 144 -8.99 -8.77 8.29
C LEU A 144 -9.70 -7.92 7.21
N ASN A 145 -9.74 -8.40 5.96
CA ASN A 145 -10.30 -7.66 4.82
C ASN A 145 -11.72 -8.10 4.48
N PHE A 146 -12.27 -9.08 5.21
CA PHE A 146 -13.62 -9.60 4.99
C PHE A 146 -14.67 -8.50 5.18
N GLU A 147 -14.57 -7.72 6.25
CA GLU A 147 -15.46 -6.58 6.54
C GLU A 147 -15.46 -5.53 5.43
N LYS A 148 -14.30 -5.30 4.81
CA LYS A 148 -14.13 -4.30 3.73
C LYS A 148 -14.48 -4.85 2.35
N ARG A 149 -14.87 -6.13 2.26
CA ARG A 149 -15.15 -6.86 1.01
C ARG A 149 -14.04 -6.70 -0.03
N ARG A 150 -12.78 -6.80 0.41
CA ARG A 150 -11.60 -6.70 -0.46
C ARG A 150 -10.87 -8.03 -0.59
N GLY A 151 -10.48 -8.37 -1.81
CA GLY A 151 -9.79 -9.62 -2.11
C GLY A 151 -8.70 -9.50 -3.16
N LYS A 152 -8.06 -10.63 -3.45
CA LYS A 152 -7.00 -10.76 -4.44
C LYS A 152 -7.33 -11.91 -5.38
N ILE A 153 -7.27 -11.69 -6.70
CA ILE A 153 -7.47 -12.74 -7.70
C ILE A 153 -6.17 -13.52 -7.86
N VAL A 154 -6.20 -14.82 -7.58
CA VAL A 154 -5.03 -15.69 -7.59
C VAL A 154 -4.95 -16.49 -8.87
N PHE A 155 -6.11 -16.96 -9.36
CA PHE A 155 -6.19 -17.86 -10.49
C PHE A 155 -7.42 -17.53 -11.35
N ARG A 156 -7.28 -17.73 -12.65
CA ARG A 156 -8.36 -17.65 -13.64
C ARG A 156 -8.57 -19.05 -14.20
N TYR A 157 -9.79 -19.56 -14.13
CA TYR A 157 -10.12 -20.86 -14.72
C TYR A 157 -10.17 -20.74 -16.24
N LEU A 158 -9.57 -21.71 -16.92
CA LEU A 158 -9.78 -21.89 -18.34
C LEU A 158 -11.20 -22.41 -18.51
N GLN A 159 -12.05 -21.66 -19.21
CA GLN A 159 -13.29 -22.24 -19.73
C GLN A 159 -12.84 -23.31 -20.71
N HIS A 160 -13.05 -24.58 -20.38
CA HIS A 160 -12.91 -25.64 -21.37
C HIS A 160 -13.82 -25.24 -22.52
N ALA A 161 -13.23 -24.92 -23.69
CA ALA A 161 -13.99 -24.79 -24.92
C ALA A 161 -14.82 -26.06 -24.99
N ALA A 162 -16.14 -25.95 -24.88
CA ALA A 162 -17.03 -27.10 -24.75
C ALA A 162 -16.71 -28.08 -25.89
N LEU A 163 -15.96 -29.13 -25.58
CA LEU A 163 -15.67 -30.20 -26.51
C LEU A 163 -16.97 -30.98 -26.66
N GLY A 164 -17.71 -30.68 -27.72
CA GLY A 164 -18.74 -31.59 -28.24
C GLY A 164 -20.17 -31.30 -27.82
N GLY A 165 -20.76 -30.27 -28.42
CA GLY A 165 -22.21 -30.06 -28.44
C GLY A 165 -22.72 -29.64 -29.81
N LYS A 166 -22.22 -30.23 -30.91
CA LYS A 166 -22.91 -30.12 -32.20
C LYS A 166 -24.10 -31.08 -32.17
N LYS A 167 -25.28 -30.56 -31.83
CA LYS A 167 -26.56 -31.21 -32.17
C LYS A 167 -26.88 -30.83 -33.61
N TRP A 168 -26.77 -31.80 -34.52
CA TRP A 168 -27.51 -31.85 -35.78
C TRP A 168 -28.42 -33.07 -35.69
#